data_AF-A0A946GZE9-F1
#
_entry.id   AF-A0A946GZE9-F1
#
_cell.length_a   1.000
_cell.length_b   1.000
_cell.length_c   1.000
_cell.angle_alpha   90.00
_cell.angle_beta   90.00
_cell.angle_gamma   90.00
#
_symmetry.space_group_name_H-M   'P 1'
#
loop_
_entity.id
_entity.type
_entity.pdbx_description
1 polymer ?
#
loop_
_entity_poly.entity_id
_entity_poly.type
_entity_poly.pdbx_seq_one_letter_code
_entity_poly.pdbx_strand_id
1 'polypeptide(L)'
;MTSAFLDREEYIEQAYFFRTFRERLEDSLPSQEILASIGEEVLATTKLPLAVDFLKGEILLTGRVSDGMAQLPHYFTPFQTFVMSMAEDDKSRFDQKIALLILERESQYRAESPTPAGLFIYQFECIARNRLGYDNGMIAMAGDPSFDDSWRDWILKVRLRLGATDFTDLIYLRSQHYVNESRRRTGNDSFETPYPILFAVQEGRIAKANRGKDPLYMFAALQRQLGHPSVPRAKRAKKGPLFHPAVEERFQRLEQRMKLLETEADGGLDLSQFYVKPPGETDS
;
A
#
# COMPACT_ATOMS: atom_id res chain seq x y z
N MET A 1 -20.24 -8.61 16.58
CA MET A 1 -20.38 -9.80 15.72
C MET A 1 -19.00 -10.11 15.19
N THR A 2 -18.43 -11.26 15.53
CA THR A 2 -17.11 -11.69 15.03
C THR A 2 -17.22 -11.91 13.52
N SER A 3 -16.49 -11.11 12.74
CA SER A 3 -16.35 -11.29 11.30
C SER A 3 -15.82 -12.72 11.05
N ALA A 4 -16.55 -13.51 10.26
CA ALA A 4 -16.09 -14.84 9.89
C ALA A 4 -15.09 -14.72 8.73
N PHE A 5 -14.13 -15.63 8.65
CA PHE A 5 -13.21 -15.71 7.53
C PHE A 5 -14.01 -15.85 6.22
N LEU A 6 -13.67 -15.08 5.20
CA LEU A 6 -14.35 -15.17 3.91
C LEU A 6 -13.93 -16.45 3.17
N ASP A 7 -14.80 -16.93 2.30
CA ASP A 7 -14.47 -18.05 1.42
C ASP A 7 -13.41 -17.63 0.39
N ARG A 8 -12.69 -18.62 -0.17
CA ARG A 8 -11.63 -18.38 -1.15
C ARG A 8 -12.11 -17.55 -2.35
N GLU A 9 -13.31 -17.83 -2.85
CA GLU A 9 -13.89 -17.12 -4.00
C GLU A 9 -14.09 -15.63 -3.71
N GLU A 10 -14.52 -15.30 -2.49
CA GLU A 10 -14.66 -13.90 -2.05
C GLU A 10 -13.33 -13.16 -2.05
N TYR A 11 -12.24 -13.81 -1.61
CA TYR A 11 -10.91 -13.17 -1.65
C TYR A 11 -10.37 -13.01 -3.08
N ILE A 12 -10.73 -13.90 -4.01
CA ILE A 12 -10.39 -13.76 -5.43
C ILE A 12 -11.10 -12.55 -6.03
N GLU A 13 -12.41 -12.42 -5.78
CA GLU A 13 -13.20 -11.29 -6.24
C GLU A 13 -12.77 -9.99 -5.55
N GLN A 14 -12.40 -10.02 -4.27
CA GLN A 14 -11.86 -8.88 -3.55
C GLN A 14 -10.51 -8.43 -4.14
N ALA A 15 -9.63 -9.36 -4.53
CA ALA A 15 -8.40 -9.03 -5.24
C ALA A 15 -8.69 -8.40 -6.62
N TYR A 16 -9.66 -8.93 -7.36
CA TYR A 16 -10.14 -8.35 -8.62
C TYR A 16 -10.65 -6.92 -8.40
N PHE A 17 -11.51 -6.70 -7.40
CA PHE A 17 -12.03 -5.39 -7.03
C PHE A 17 -10.91 -4.36 -6.82
N PHE A 18 -9.94 -4.65 -5.95
CA PHE A 18 -8.85 -3.70 -5.66
C PHE A 18 -7.96 -3.43 -6.87
N ARG A 19 -7.70 -4.44 -7.69
CA ARG A 19 -6.92 -4.28 -8.93
C ARG A 19 -7.64 -3.39 -9.93
N THR A 20 -8.90 -3.72 -10.25
CA THR A 20 -9.71 -2.98 -11.24
C THR A 20 -9.96 -1.55 -10.78
N PHE A 21 -10.20 -1.35 -9.47
CA PHE A 21 -10.33 -0.01 -8.89
C PHE A 21 -9.04 0.81 -9.09
N ARG A 22 -7.88 0.21 -8.80
CA ARG A 22 -6.58 0.87 -8.97
C ARG A 22 -6.30 1.24 -10.42
N GLU A 23 -6.54 0.31 -11.34
CA GLU A 23 -6.31 0.52 -12.78
C GLU A 23 -7.20 1.64 -13.32
N ARG A 24 -8.49 1.67 -12.94
CA ARG A 24 -9.40 2.73 -13.39
C ARG A 24 -9.13 4.09 -12.75
N LEU A 25 -8.62 4.13 -11.52
CA LEU A 25 -8.08 5.36 -10.94
C LEU A 25 -6.84 5.86 -11.68
N GLU A 26 -6.04 4.97 -12.28
CA GLU A 26 -4.93 5.38 -13.16
C GLU A 26 -5.43 6.04 -14.44
N ASP A 27 -6.57 5.59 -14.96
CA ASP A 27 -7.28 6.20 -16.09
C ASP A 27 -8.08 7.47 -15.72
N SER A 28 -7.92 7.97 -14.49
CA SER A 28 -8.58 9.18 -13.98
C SER A 28 -10.11 9.11 -13.94
N LEU A 29 -10.67 7.90 -13.83
CA LEU A 29 -12.11 7.71 -13.64
C LEU A 29 -12.51 8.08 -12.19
N PRO A 30 -13.67 8.75 -11.98
CA PRO A 30 -14.20 9.01 -10.65
C PRO A 30 -14.52 7.71 -9.91
N SER A 31 -14.26 7.67 -8.60
CA SER A 31 -14.50 6.48 -7.75
C SER A 31 -15.96 5.97 -7.82
N GLN A 32 -16.93 6.86 -8.01
CA GLN A 32 -18.34 6.51 -8.14
C GLN A 32 -18.62 5.73 -9.44
N GLU A 33 -18.02 6.15 -10.54
CA GLU A 33 -18.14 5.47 -11.84
C GLU A 33 -17.41 4.13 -11.83
N ILE A 34 -16.24 4.08 -11.18
CA ILE A 34 -15.48 2.85 -10.96
C ILE A 34 -16.32 1.82 -10.22
N LEU A 35 -16.92 2.20 -9.09
CA LEU A 35 -17.78 1.30 -8.30
C LEU A 35 -18.98 0.80 -9.10
N ALA A 36 -19.64 1.68 -9.88
CA ALA A 36 -20.78 1.30 -10.70
C ALA A 36 -20.40 0.25 -11.75
N SER A 37 -19.30 0.47 -12.48
CA SER A 37 -18.85 -0.48 -13.51
C SER A 37 -18.31 -1.78 -12.91
N ILE A 38 -17.63 -1.76 -11.76
CA ILE A 38 -17.19 -3.01 -11.12
C ILE A 38 -18.40 -3.85 -10.70
N GLY A 39 -19.46 -3.23 -10.19
CA GLY A 39 -20.69 -3.93 -9.78
C GLY A 39 -21.33 -4.77 -10.91
N GLU A 40 -21.16 -4.35 -12.16
CA GLU A 40 -21.68 -5.05 -13.35
C GLU A 40 -20.76 -6.21 -13.80
N GLU A 41 -19.50 -6.24 -13.36
CA GLU A 41 -18.47 -7.17 -13.83
C GLU A 41 -18.16 -8.31 -12.85
N VAL A 42 -18.41 -8.09 -11.55
CA VAL A 42 -18.08 -9.05 -10.49
C VAL A 42 -18.94 -10.30 -10.52
N LEU A 43 -18.40 -11.40 -9.99
CA LEU A 43 -19.10 -12.67 -9.98
C LEU A 43 -20.36 -12.62 -9.09
N ALA A 44 -21.53 -12.76 -9.72
CA ALA A 44 -22.84 -12.67 -9.06
C ALA A 44 -23.10 -13.71 -7.95
N THR A 45 -22.32 -14.80 -7.88
CA THR A 45 -22.45 -15.82 -6.83
C THR A 45 -21.75 -15.46 -5.52
N THR A 46 -20.92 -14.40 -5.52
CA THR A 46 -20.25 -13.89 -4.32
C THR A 46 -21.08 -12.78 -3.66
N LYS A 47 -20.67 -12.34 -2.47
CA LYS A 47 -21.26 -11.20 -1.77
C LYS A 47 -20.67 -9.86 -2.21
N LEU A 48 -19.63 -9.86 -3.03
CA LEU A 48 -19.00 -8.64 -3.53
C LEU A 48 -19.98 -7.67 -4.22
N PRO A 49 -20.92 -8.10 -5.09
CA PRO A 49 -21.86 -7.17 -5.72
C PRO A 49 -22.67 -6.37 -4.69
N LEU A 50 -23.15 -7.04 -3.63
CA LEU A 50 -23.89 -6.39 -2.54
C LEU A 50 -23.02 -5.39 -1.77
N ALA A 51 -21.75 -5.73 -1.53
CA ALA A 51 -20.80 -4.82 -0.91
C ALA A 51 -20.52 -3.60 -1.81
N VAL A 52 -20.33 -3.80 -3.11
CA VAL A 52 -20.09 -2.71 -4.08
C VAL A 52 -21.30 -1.79 -4.20
N ASP A 53 -22.52 -2.33 -4.26
CA ASP A 53 -23.76 -1.55 -4.28
C ASP A 53 -23.89 -0.69 -3.01
N PHE A 54 -23.55 -1.24 -1.85
CA PHE A 54 -23.52 -0.49 -0.60
C PHE A 54 -22.47 0.62 -0.64
N LEU A 55 -21.23 0.33 -1.07
CA LEU A 55 -20.16 1.32 -1.21
C LEU A 55 -20.54 2.46 -2.17
N LYS A 56 -21.24 2.14 -3.26
CA LYS A 56 -21.74 3.12 -4.24
C LYS A 56 -22.77 4.06 -3.61
N GLY A 57 -23.62 3.57 -2.69
CA GLY A 57 -24.52 4.41 -1.92
C GLY A 57 -23.78 5.31 -0.93
N GLU A 58 -22.88 4.72 -0.14
CA GLU A 58 -22.15 5.44 0.92
C GLU A 58 -21.22 6.53 0.37
N ILE A 59 -20.50 6.28 -0.73
CA ILE A 59 -19.59 7.27 -1.30
C ILE A 59 -20.32 8.55 -1.76
N LEU A 60 -21.61 8.47 -2.10
CA LEU A 60 -22.42 9.63 -2.45
C LEU A 60 -22.76 10.49 -1.23
N LEU A 61 -22.74 9.91 -0.03
CA LEU A 61 -23.04 10.59 1.23
C LEU A 61 -21.77 11.13 1.91
N THR A 62 -20.70 10.34 1.96
CA THR A 62 -19.47 10.65 2.72
C THR A 62 -18.33 11.16 1.85
N GLY A 63 -18.34 10.85 0.54
CA GLY A 63 -17.25 11.15 -0.37
C GLY A 63 -16.03 10.22 -0.24
N ARG A 64 -16.08 9.20 0.62
CA ARG A 64 -14.97 8.29 0.94
C ARG A 64 -15.40 6.82 0.89
N VAL A 65 -14.60 5.98 0.26
CA VAL A 65 -14.87 4.53 0.17
C VAL A 65 -14.62 3.86 1.53
N SER A 66 -13.62 4.32 2.28
CA SER A 66 -13.27 3.74 3.58
C SER A 66 -14.40 3.80 4.61
N ASP A 67 -15.22 4.85 4.58
CA ASP A 67 -16.37 4.98 5.48
C ASP A 67 -17.42 3.87 5.22
N GLY A 68 -17.68 3.57 3.94
CA GLY A 68 -18.54 2.46 3.56
C GLY A 68 -17.94 1.09 3.91
N MET A 69 -16.62 0.91 3.72
CA MET A 69 -15.92 -0.31 4.12
C MET A 69 -16.02 -0.56 5.63
N ALA A 70 -15.96 0.49 6.45
CA ALA A 70 -16.08 0.41 7.91
C ALA A 70 -17.44 -0.13 8.38
N GLN A 71 -18.51 0.07 7.59
CA GLN A 71 -19.84 -0.48 7.86
C GLN A 71 -20.00 -1.94 7.43
N LEU A 72 -19.02 -2.49 6.70
CA LEU A 72 -19.01 -3.86 6.20
C LEU A 72 -17.87 -4.70 6.82
N PRO A 73 -17.73 -4.77 8.17
CA PRO A 73 -16.63 -5.49 8.81
C PRO A 73 -16.69 -7.02 8.59
N HIS A 74 -17.82 -7.52 8.12
CA HIS A 74 -18.02 -8.92 7.72
C HIS A 74 -17.48 -9.22 6.31
N TYR A 75 -17.10 -8.20 5.53
CA TYR A 75 -16.57 -8.32 4.18
C TYR A 75 -15.16 -7.73 4.06
N PHE A 76 -14.95 -6.52 4.57
CA PHE A 76 -13.64 -5.89 4.62
C PHE A 76 -13.05 -6.03 6.01
N THR A 77 -11.79 -6.44 6.12
CA THR A 77 -11.14 -6.51 7.43
C THR A 77 -10.88 -5.10 7.96
N PRO A 78 -10.74 -4.93 9.29
CA PRO A 78 -10.41 -3.63 9.86
C PRO A 78 -9.07 -3.09 9.32
N PHE A 79 -8.10 -3.97 9.03
CA PHE A 79 -6.85 -3.58 8.38
C PHE A 79 -7.07 -3.01 6.97
N GLN A 80 -7.89 -3.67 6.14
CA GLN A 80 -8.18 -3.20 4.78
C GLN A 80 -8.85 -1.81 4.81
N THR A 81 -9.81 -1.64 5.71
CA THR A 81 -10.49 -0.37 5.95
C THR A 81 -9.52 0.71 6.41
N PHE A 82 -8.62 0.39 7.35
CA PHE A 82 -7.60 1.31 7.85
C PHE A 82 -6.64 1.77 6.74
N VAL A 83 -6.18 0.86 5.88
CA VAL A 83 -5.28 1.22 4.77
C VAL A 83 -5.97 2.18 3.80
N MET A 84 -7.25 1.95 3.46
CA MET A 84 -8.02 2.88 2.63
C MET A 84 -8.24 4.23 3.32
N SER A 85 -8.61 4.24 4.61
CA SER A 85 -8.84 5.50 5.33
C SER A 85 -7.57 6.35 5.41
N MET A 86 -6.41 5.71 5.56
CA MET A 86 -5.12 6.41 5.55
C MET A 86 -4.76 6.98 4.17
N ALA A 87 -5.33 6.46 3.10
CA ALA A 87 -5.08 6.94 1.74
C ALA A 87 -6.08 8.02 1.29
N GLU A 88 -7.26 8.03 1.90
CA GLU A 88 -8.30 9.04 1.70
C GLU A 88 -8.21 10.22 2.68
N ASP A 89 -7.28 10.17 3.65
CA ASP A 89 -6.98 11.30 4.53
C ASP A 89 -6.17 12.36 3.78
N ASP A 90 -6.76 13.55 3.63
CA ASP A 90 -6.16 14.71 2.95
C ASP A 90 -4.80 15.14 3.57
N LYS A 91 -4.56 14.82 4.84
CA LYS A 91 -3.28 15.13 5.51
C LYS A 91 -2.21 14.07 5.26
N SER A 92 -2.61 12.89 4.80
CA SER A 92 -1.72 11.76 4.56
C SER A 92 -0.97 11.94 3.24
N ARG A 93 0.30 11.55 3.23
CA ARG A 93 1.11 11.45 1.99
C ARG A 93 1.04 10.05 1.37
N PHE A 94 0.11 9.23 1.85
CA PHE A 94 -0.02 7.85 1.44
C PHE A 94 -0.87 7.77 0.17
N ASP A 95 -0.27 7.27 -0.89
CA ASP A 95 -0.87 7.22 -2.22
C ASP A 95 -1.96 6.12 -2.29
N GLN A 96 -3.16 6.49 -2.75
CA GLN A 96 -4.31 5.58 -2.87
C GLN A 96 -4.07 4.40 -3.82
N LYS A 97 -3.24 4.55 -4.86
CA LYS A 97 -2.87 3.45 -5.75
C LYS A 97 -1.96 2.46 -5.03
N ILE A 98 -1.08 2.93 -4.16
CA ILE A 98 -0.28 2.07 -3.29
C ILE A 98 -1.15 1.36 -2.26
N ALA A 99 -2.13 2.06 -1.68
CA ALA A 99 -3.12 1.46 -0.79
C ALA A 99 -3.85 0.30 -1.46
N LEU A 100 -4.45 0.54 -2.62
CA LEU A 100 -5.17 -0.49 -3.38
C LEU A 100 -4.26 -1.65 -3.79
N LEU A 101 -3.00 -1.40 -4.16
CA LEU A 101 -2.04 -2.46 -4.48
C LEU A 101 -1.63 -3.30 -3.25
N ILE A 102 -1.60 -2.71 -2.05
CA ILE A 102 -1.43 -3.47 -0.81
C ILE A 102 -2.64 -4.39 -0.60
N LEU A 103 -3.85 -3.87 -0.77
CA LEU A 103 -5.08 -4.63 -0.55
C LEU A 103 -5.31 -5.74 -1.58
N GLU A 104 -4.94 -5.48 -2.84
CA GLU A 104 -4.89 -6.46 -3.92
C GLU A 104 -4.02 -7.66 -3.51
N ARG A 105 -2.78 -7.39 -3.08
CA ARG A 105 -1.81 -8.43 -2.68
C ARG A 105 -2.22 -9.17 -1.42
N GLU A 106 -2.78 -8.45 -0.45
CA GLU A 106 -3.33 -9.06 0.76
C GLU A 106 -4.44 -10.06 0.42
N SER A 107 -5.38 -9.66 -0.43
CA SER A 107 -6.52 -10.49 -0.84
C SER A 107 -6.05 -11.72 -1.62
N GLN A 108 -5.06 -11.56 -2.50
CA GLN A 108 -4.40 -12.69 -3.19
C GLN A 108 -3.78 -13.68 -2.20
N TYR A 109 -3.04 -13.19 -1.21
CA TYR A 109 -2.43 -14.06 -0.19
C TYR A 109 -3.46 -14.81 0.64
N ARG A 110 -4.59 -14.17 0.95
CA ARG A 110 -5.71 -14.80 1.68
C ARG A 110 -6.42 -15.88 0.85
N ALA A 111 -6.51 -15.71 -0.46
CA ALA A 111 -7.10 -16.70 -1.37
C ALA A 111 -6.23 -17.96 -1.56
N GLU A 112 -4.96 -17.92 -1.16
CA GLU A 112 -4.02 -19.03 -1.28
C GLU A 112 -3.98 -19.88 0.01
N SER A 113 -2.95 -19.71 0.83
CA SER A 113 -2.76 -20.46 2.09
C SER A 113 -2.07 -19.55 3.10
N PRO A 114 -2.79 -18.54 3.62
CA PRO A 114 -2.21 -17.56 4.52
C PRO A 114 -1.84 -18.21 5.86
N THR A 115 -0.67 -17.86 6.39
CA THR A 115 -0.34 -18.15 7.79
C THR A 115 -0.56 -16.91 8.65
N PRO A 116 -1.00 -17.03 9.92
CA PRO A 116 -1.12 -15.87 10.81
C PRO A 116 0.20 -15.09 10.92
N ALA A 117 1.33 -15.79 10.99
CA ALA A 117 2.65 -15.17 11.00
C ALA A 117 2.94 -14.40 9.69
N GLY A 118 2.68 -15.00 8.52
CA GLY A 118 2.88 -14.34 7.23
C GLY A 118 2.00 -13.10 7.07
N LEU A 119 0.73 -13.20 7.45
CA LEU A 119 -0.22 -12.09 7.39
C LEU A 119 0.19 -10.96 8.34
N PHE A 120 0.56 -11.29 9.59
CA PHE A 120 1.05 -10.31 10.57
C PHE A 120 2.28 -9.55 10.04
N ILE A 121 3.29 -10.28 9.52
CA ILE A 121 4.50 -9.65 8.99
C ILE A 121 4.18 -8.75 7.80
N TYR A 122 3.32 -9.19 6.89
CA TYR A 122 2.90 -8.40 5.73
C TYR A 122 2.20 -7.11 6.16
N GLN A 123 1.16 -7.20 7.00
CA GLN A 123 0.40 -6.04 7.47
C GLN A 123 1.29 -5.06 8.27
N PHE A 124 2.15 -5.59 9.14
CA PHE A 124 3.11 -4.78 9.91
C PHE A 124 4.11 -4.07 9.00
N GLU A 125 4.66 -4.76 8.00
CA GLU A 125 5.60 -4.20 7.04
C GLU A 125 4.94 -3.09 6.20
N CYS A 126 3.67 -3.26 5.83
CA CYS A 126 2.87 -2.22 5.16
C CYS A 126 2.75 -0.95 6.00
N ILE A 127 2.43 -1.08 7.30
CA ILE A 127 2.34 0.06 8.24
C ILE A 127 3.70 0.74 8.40
N ALA A 128 4.76 -0.05 8.63
CA ALA A 128 6.09 0.46 8.88
C ALA A 128 6.68 1.19 7.66
N ARG A 129 6.58 0.60 6.46
CA ARG A 129 7.16 1.17 5.24
C ARG A 129 6.45 2.43 4.77
N ASN A 130 5.13 2.49 4.92
CA ASN A 130 4.33 3.63 4.47
C ASN A 130 4.09 4.66 5.58
N ARG A 131 4.61 4.42 6.80
CA ARG A 131 4.49 5.31 7.97
C ARG A 131 3.03 5.64 8.31
N LEU A 132 2.17 4.63 8.27
CA LEU A 132 0.72 4.79 8.48
C LEU A 132 0.33 5.07 9.94
N GLY A 133 1.28 4.97 10.88
CA GLY A 133 1.04 5.11 12.31
C GLY A 133 0.82 3.75 12.98
N TYR A 134 1.63 3.46 13.99
CA TYR A 134 1.64 2.15 14.64
C TYR A 134 0.43 1.90 15.54
N ASP A 135 -0.08 2.91 16.25
CA ASP A 135 -1.14 2.69 17.23
C ASP A 135 -2.45 2.23 16.54
N ASN A 136 -3.01 3.07 15.68
CA ASN A 136 -4.21 2.74 14.92
C ASN A 136 -4.00 1.54 13.99
N GLY A 137 -2.83 1.43 13.35
CA GLY A 137 -2.53 0.31 12.46
C GLY A 137 -2.51 -1.03 13.18
N MET A 138 -1.90 -1.11 14.36
CA MET A 138 -1.87 -2.36 15.14
C MET A 138 -3.23 -2.71 15.76
N ILE A 139 -4.05 -1.70 16.11
CA ILE A 139 -5.44 -1.93 16.52
C ILE A 139 -6.24 -2.55 15.37
N ALA A 140 -6.11 -1.99 14.16
CA ALA A 140 -6.77 -2.51 12.96
C ALA A 140 -6.31 -3.94 12.63
N MET A 141 -5.01 -4.23 12.73
CA MET A 141 -4.50 -5.61 12.59
C MET A 141 -5.08 -6.56 13.63
N ALA A 142 -5.15 -6.16 14.90
CA ALA A 142 -5.70 -7.02 15.96
C ALA A 142 -7.20 -7.33 15.78
N GLY A 143 -7.92 -6.52 15.00
CA GLY A 143 -9.32 -6.77 14.67
C GLY A 143 -9.52 -7.82 13.56
N ASP A 144 -8.44 -8.33 12.96
CA ASP A 144 -8.53 -9.30 11.87
C ASP A 144 -9.00 -10.68 12.35
N PRO A 145 -9.98 -11.30 11.66
CA PRO A 145 -10.47 -12.62 12.02
C PRO A 145 -9.42 -13.73 11.82
N SER A 146 -8.36 -13.49 11.05
CA SER A 146 -7.24 -14.45 10.91
C SER A 146 -6.37 -14.60 12.17
N PHE A 147 -6.52 -13.71 13.15
CA PHE A 147 -5.82 -13.79 14.42
C PHE A 147 -6.73 -14.38 15.49
N ASP A 148 -6.25 -15.43 16.17
CA ASP A 148 -6.87 -15.95 17.39
C ASP A 148 -6.63 -15.02 18.59
N ASP A 149 -7.22 -15.32 19.74
CA ASP A 149 -7.11 -14.49 20.93
C ASP A 149 -5.66 -14.32 21.41
N SER A 150 -4.81 -15.33 21.22
CA SER A 150 -3.38 -15.27 21.58
C SER A 150 -2.63 -14.25 20.72
N TRP A 151 -2.90 -14.25 19.41
CA TRP A 151 -2.38 -13.26 18.48
C TRP A 151 -2.90 -11.86 18.78
N ARG A 152 -4.22 -11.69 18.95
CA ARG A 152 -4.84 -10.38 19.22
C ARG A 152 -4.26 -9.74 20.48
N ASP A 153 -4.20 -10.49 21.58
CA ASP A 153 -3.62 -10.02 22.84
C ASP A 153 -2.16 -9.62 22.68
N TRP A 154 -1.39 -10.41 21.93
CA TRP A 154 0.02 -10.12 21.70
C TRP A 154 0.21 -8.87 20.84
N ILE A 155 -0.53 -8.71 19.74
CA ILE A 155 -0.47 -7.53 18.86
C ILE A 155 -0.77 -6.25 19.66
N LEU A 156 -1.82 -6.28 20.49
CA LEU A 156 -2.19 -5.13 21.34
C LEU A 156 -1.13 -4.80 22.40
N LYS A 157 -0.46 -5.81 22.96
CA LYS A 157 0.67 -5.61 23.90
C LYS A 157 1.92 -5.08 23.19
N VAL A 158 2.21 -5.59 21.99
CA VAL A 158 3.35 -5.15 21.17
C VAL A 158 3.19 -3.69 20.77
N ARG A 159 1.99 -3.27 20.40
CA ARG A 159 1.65 -1.89 20.04
C ARG A 159 2.27 -0.85 20.97
N LEU A 160 2.18 -1.08 22.28
CA LEU A 160 2.67 -0.17 23.33
C LEU A 160 4.20 -0.18 23.50
N ARG A 161 4.89 -1.15 22.90
CA ARG A 161 6.35 -1.35 23.00
C ARG A 161 7.10 -1.00 21.72
N LEU A 162 6.38 -0.71 20.63
CA LEU A 162 6.97 -0.34 19.36
C LEU A 162 7.80 0.95 19.51
N GLY A 163 9.05 0.90 19.05
CA GLY A 163 10.03 1.97 19.20
C GLY A 163 10.93 1.87 20.44
N ALA A 164 10.48 1.16 21.50
CA ALA A 164 11.30 0.91 22.70
C ALA A 164 12.02 -0.45 22.65
N THR A 165 11.44 -1.44 21.97
CA THR A 165 12.01 -2.79 21.79
C THR A 165 12.29 -3.04 20.31
N ASP A 166 13.40 -3.71 20.00
CA ASP A 166 13.71 -4.13 18.64
C ASP A 166 12.66 -5.14 18.16
N PHE A 167 12.18 -4.95 16.93
CA PHE A 167 11.19 -5.83 16.31
C PHE A 167 11.72 -7.26 16.15
N THR A 168 13.03 -7.42 15.94
CA THR A 168 13.67 -8.75 15.91
C THR A 168 13.49 -9.50 17.23
N ASP A 169 13.56 -8.80 18.37
CA ASP A 169 13.39 -9.39 19.69
C ASP A 169 11.94 -9.78 19.96
N LEU A 170 10.98 -8.98 19.48
CA LEU A 170 9.56 -9.27 19.61
C LEU A 170 9.18 -10.60 18.94
N ILE A 171 9.71 -10.86 17.74
CA ILE A 171 9.50 -12.13 17.02
C ILE A 171 10.25 -13.27 17.71
N TYR A 172 11.53 -13.06 18.02
CA TYR A 172 12.37 -14.12 18.61
C TYR A 172 11.80 -14.64 19.93
N LEU A 173 11.40 -13.74 20.85
CA LEU A 173 10.87 -14.11 22.17
C LEU A 173 9.54 -14.88 22.12
N ARG A 174 8.81 -14.80 20.99
CA ARG A 174 7.56 -15.51 20.74
C ARG A 174 7.72 -16.71 19.79
N SER A 175 8.96 -17.13 19.53
CA SER A 175 9.26 -18.23 18.63
C SER A 175 9.55 -19.54 19.33
N GLN A 176 9.24 -20.66 18.68
CA GLN A 176 9.66 -21.99 19.12
C GLN A 176 11.20 -22.09 19.22
N HIS A 177 11.92 -21.31 18.40
CA HIS A 177 13.39 -21.28 18.45
C HIS A 177 13.92 -20.83 19.82
N TYR A 178 13.31 -19.80 20.42
CA TYR A 178 13.69 -19.31 21.75
C TYR A 178 13.51 -20.36 22.84
N VAL A 179 12.40 -21.11 22.78
CA VAL A 179 12.14 -22.21 23.73
C VAL A 179 13.20 -23.30 23.59
N ASN A 180 13.50 -23.71 22.35
CA ASN A 180 14.50 -24.72 22.08
C ASN A 180 15.90 -24.31 22.56
N GLU A 181 16.28 -23.05 22.41
CA GLU A 181 17.56 -22.55 22.93
C GLU A 181 17.58 -22.45 24.45
N SER A 182 16.46 -22.06 25.07
CA SER A 182 16.34 -21.96 26.52
C SER A 182 16.47 -23.35 27.17
N ARG A 183 15.85 -24.39 26.60
CA ARG A 183 16.01 -25.79 27.01
C ARG A 183 17.48 -26.22 26.97
N ARG A 184 18.15 -25.98 25.84
CA ARG A 184 19.58 -26.32 25.67
C ARG A 184 20.51 -25.60 26.65
N ARG A 185 20.28 -24.31 26.89
CA ARG A 185 21.13 -23.50 27.78
C ARG A 185 20.96 -23.86 29.25
N THR A 186 19.74 -24.21 29.65
CA THR A 186 19.42 -24.53 31.05
C THR A 186 19.57 -26.02 31.37
N GLY A 187 19.69 -26.88 30.35
CA GLY A 187 19.64 -28.34 30.51
C GLY A 187 18.27 -28.85 30.96
N ASN A 188 17.24 -28.02 30.88
CA ASN A 188 15.88 -28.36 31.28
C ASN A 188 14.99 -28.59 30.05
N ASP A 189 14.79 -29.85 29.69
CA ASP A 189 13.98 -30.23 28.52
C ASP A 189 12.48 -29.94 28.69
N SER A 190 11.99 -29.78 29.93
CA SER A 190 10.60 -29.41 30.22
C SER A 190 10.38 -27.89 30.33
N PHE A 191 11.37 -27.07 29.94
CA PHE A 191 11.16 -25.62 29.89
C PHE A 191 10.02 -25.26 28.92
N GLU A 192 9.03 -24.54 29.43
CA GLU A 192 7.91 -23.98 28.70
C GLU A 192 7.78 -22.49 29.01
N THR A 193 7.24 -21.73 28.06
CA THR A 193 6.98 -20.31 28.26
C THR A 193 5.60 -20.10 28.88
N PRO A 194 5.44 -19.13 29.80
CA PRO A 194 4.13 -18.81 30.37
C PRO A 194 3.20 -18.07 29.39
N TYR A 195 3.65 -17.87 28.15
CA TYR A 195 2.93 -17.20 27.07
C TYR A 195 2.92 -18.07 25.82
N PRO A 196 1.92 -17.89 24.93
CA PRO A 196 1.79 -18.69 23.72
C PRO A 196 2.94 -18.45 22.73
N ILE A 197 3.26 -19.50 21.98
CA ILE A 197 4.25 -19.48 20.90
C ILE A 197 3.51 -19.13 19.61
N LEU A 198 3.93 -18.03 18.97
CA LEU A 198 3.26 -17.49 17.78
C LEU A 198 4.06 -17.70 16.51
N PHE A 199 5.38 -17.86 16.63
CA PHE A 199 6.29 -18.04 15.50
C PHE A 199 6.97 -19.39 15.56
N ALA A 200 7.18 -20.03 14.41
CA ALA A 200 7.87 -21.30 14.35
C ALA A 200 9.40 -21.13 14.45
N VAL A 201 10.12 -22.23 14.27
CA VAL A 201 11.58 -22.28 14.49
C VAL A 201 12.32 -21.40 13.47
N GLN A 202 11.86 -21.36 12.21
CA GLN A 202 12.58 -20.66 11.15
C GLN A 202 12.48 -19.14 11.30
N GLU A 203 11.30 -18.63 11.61
CA GLU A 203 11.03 -17.21 11.88
C GLU A 203 11.87 -16.74 13.07
N GLY A 204 11.93 -17.56 14.13
CA GLY A 204 12.77 -17.29 15.30
C GLY A 204 14.27 -17.24 14.97
N ARG A 205 14.75 -18.16 14.13
CA ARG A 205 16.16 -18.15 13.65
C ARG A 205 16.46 -16.91 12.82
N ILE A 206 15.56 -16.55 11.90
CA ILE A 206 15.67 -15.35 11.07
C ILE A 206 15.74 -14.11 11.95
N ALA A 207 14.83 -14.00 12.94
CA ALA A 207 14.79 -12.88 13.87
C ALA A 207 16.09 -12.75 14.66
N LYS A 208 16.57 -13.85 15.26
CA LYS A 208 17.86 -13.86 15.99
C LYS A 208 19.04 -13.43 15.11
N ALA A 209 19.10 -13.92 13.87
CA ALA A 209 20.20 -13.63 12.94
C ALA A 209 20.22 -12.18 12.44
N ASN A 210 19.10 -11.46 12.55
CA ASN A 210 18.95 -10.08 12.08
C ASN A 210 18.96 -9.02 13.19
N ARG A 211 19.20 -9.41 14.44
CA ARG A 211 19.37 -8.48 15.57
C ARG A 211 20.42 -7.41 15.28
N GLY A 212 20.08 -6.15 15.52
CA GLY A 212 20.96 -5.00 15.30
C GLY A 212 21.34 -4.73 13.84
N LYS A 213 20.73 -5.42 12.88
CA LYS A 213 20.89 -5.17 11.44
C LYS A 213 19.73 -4.31 10.93
N ASP A 214 19.83 -3.85 9.69
CA ASP A 214 18.72 -3.19 9.02
C ASP A 214 17.48 -4.13 8.96
N PRO A 215 16.32 -3.71 9.52
CA PRO A 215 15.09 -4.51 9.51
C PRO A 215 14.66 -4.98 8.12
N LEU A 216 15.04 -4.29 7.05
CA LEU A 216 14.73 -4.69 5.68
C LEU A 216 15.27 -6.07 5.32
N TYR A 217 16.44 -6.47 5.86
CA TYR A 217 16.99 -7.81 5.64
C TYR A 217 16.12 -8.89 6.30
N MET A 218 15.58 -8.60 7.47
CA MET A 218 14.67 -9.51 8.17
C MET A 218 13.37 -9.68 7.39
N PHE A 219 12.74 -8.58 6.95
CA PHE A 219 11.52 -8.66 6.15
C PHE A 219 11.73 -9.47 4.87
N ALA A 220 12.82 -9.23 4.13
CA ALA A 220 13.12 -10.01 2.94
C ALA A 220 13.34 -11.51 3.24
N ALA A 221 13.94 -11.84 4.38
CA ALA A 221 14.13 -13.23 4.79
C ALA A 221 12.81 -13.90 5.21
N LEU A 222 11.97 -13.21 5.98
CA LEU A 222 10.65 -13.68 6.39
C LEU A 222 9.73 -13.84 5.19
N GLN A 223 9.76 -12.92 4.22
CA GLN A 223 8.99 -13.01 2.98
C GLN A 223 9.28 -14.31 2.23
N ARG A 224 10.55 -14.68 2.07
CA ARG A 224 10.94 -15.94 1.42
C ARG A 224 10.47 -17.17 2.17
N GLN A 225 10.43 -17.12 3.51
CA GLN A 225 10.10 -18.27 4.36
C GLN A 225 8.60 -18.45 4.55
N LEU A 226 7.86 -17.35 4.71
CA LEU A 226 6.42 -17.32 5.00
C LEU A 226 5.57 -17.19 3.73
N GLY A 227 6.18 -16.88 2.60
CA GLY A 227 5.50 -16.74 1.31
C GLY A 227 4.56 -15.53 1.23
N HIS A 228 4.62 -14.59 2.17
CA HIS A 228 3.77 -13.40 2.10
C HIS A 228 4.18 -12.49 0.92
N PRO A 229 3.26 -11.67 0.39
CA PRO A 229 3.56 -10.81 -0.75
C PRO A 229 4.62 -9.78 -0.42
N SER A 230 5.30 -9.29 -1.46
CA SER A 230 6.16 -8.11 -1.30
C SER A 230 5.31 -6.88 -1.00
N VAL A 231 5.74 -6.04 -0.07
CA VAL A 231 5.07 -4.74 0.18
C VAL A 231 5.42 -3.76 -0.95
N PRO A 232 4.41 -3.19 -1.64
CA PRO A 232 4.62 -2.18 -2.68
C PRO A 232 5.40 -0.97 -2.17
N ARG A 233 6.14 -0.32 -3.07
CA ARG A 233 6.89 0.90 -2.77
C ARG A 233 6.28 2.06 -3.55
N ALA A 234 6.01 3.17 -2.87
CA ALA A 234 5.73 4.42 -3.55
C ALA A 234 6.89 4.73 -4.51
N LYS A 235 6.61 4.81 -5.81
CA LYS A 235 7.60 5.24 -6.78
C LYS A 235 7.96 6.68 -6.43
N ARG A 236 9.24 6.91 -6.11
CA ARG A 236 9.74 8.27 -5.93
C ARG A 236 9.44 9.02 -7.23
N ALA A 237 8.69 10.12 -7.17
CA ALA A 237 8.48 10.97 -8.35
C ALA A 237 9.86 11.23 -8.96
N LYS A 238 10.03 10.93 -10.26
CA LYS A 238 11.29 11.15 -10.95
C LYS A 238 11.63 12.64 -10.76
N LYS A 239 12.70 12.95 -10.03
CA LYS A 239 13.31 14.29 -10.01
C LYS A 239 14.11 14.53 -11.31
N GLY A 240 13.50 14.18 -12.44
CA GLY A 240 14.01 14.49 -13.75
C GLY A 240 13.07 15.49 -14.41
N PRO A 241 13.53 16.28 -15.39
CA PRO A 241 12.64 17.11 -16.18
C PRO A 241 11.49 16.24 -16.74
N LEU A 242 10.26 16.79 -16.75
CA LEU A 242 9.05 16.09 -17.22
C LEU A 242 9.24 15.54 -18.64
N PHE A 243 10.06 16.25 -19.43
CA PHE A 243 10.47 15.90 -20.78
C PHE A 243 11.98 15.69 -20.83
N HIS A 244 12.44 14.87 -21.78
CA HIS A 244 13.86 14.87 -22.14
C HIS A 244 14.23 16.27 -22.69
N PRO A 245 15.41 16.86 -22.39
CA PRO A 245 15.76 18.21 -22.83
C PRO A 245 15.56 18.46 -24.34
N ALA A 246 15.86 17.45 -25.17
CA ALA A 246 15.64 17.51 -26.62
C ALA A 246 14.16 17.61 -27.05
N VAL A 247 13.22 17.16 -26.22
CA VAL A 247 11.77 17.28 -26.46
C VAL A 247 11.27 18.64 -26.02
N GLU A 248 11.79 19.16 -24.91
CA GLU A 248 11.49 20.51 -24.40
C GLU A 248 11.97 21.59 -25.38
N GLU A 249 13.17 21.43 -25.94
CA GLU A 249 13.70 22.32 -26.97
C GLU A 249 12.85 22.28 -28.25
N ARG A 250 12.33 21.11 -28.63
CA ARG A 250 11.41 20.98 -29.78
C ARG A 250 10.08 21.68 -29.51
N PHE A 251 9.57 21.59 -28.29
CA PHE A 251 8.37 22.31 -27.87
C PHE A 251 8.56 23.82 -27.93
N GLN A 252 9.67 24.33 -27.38
CA GLN A 252 10.00 25.76 -27.44
C GLN A 252 10.13 26.26 -28.88
N ARG A 253 10.76 25.47 -29.78
CA ARG A 253 10.85 25.82 -31.20
C ARG A 253 9.49 25.81 -31.91
N LEU A 254 8.60 24.88 -31.54
CA LEU A 254 7.24 24.83 -32.07
C LEU A 254 6.42 26.02 -31.58
N GLU A 255 6.51 26.37 -30.31
CA GLU A 255 5.86 27.54 -29.71
C GLU A 255 6.34 28.85 -30.37
N GLN A 256 7.64 28.99 -30.63
CA GLN A 256 8.19 30.14 -31.36
C GLN A 256 7.65 30.23 -32.80
N ARG A 257 7.57 29.10 -33.52
CA ARG A 257 7.01 29.07 -34.88
C ARG A 257 5.53 29.39 -34.88
N MET A 258 4.79 28.87 -33.90
CA MET A 258 3.36 29.12 -33.78
C MET A 258 3.10 30.61 -33.52
N LYS A 259 3.89 31.23 -32.63
CA LYS A 259 3.83 32.67 -32.37
C LYS A 259 4.19 33.52 -33.59
N LEU A 260 5.16 33.10 -34.40
CA LEU A 260 5.49 33.78 -35.65
C LEU A 260 4.36 33.68 -36.67
N LEU A 261 3.73 32.50 -36.80
CA LEU A 261 2.56 32.30 -37.67
C LEU A 261 1.35 33.10 -37.20
N GLU A 262 1.12 33.21 -35.89
CA GLU A 262 0.09 34.07 -35.31
C GLU A 262 0.37 35.55 -35.62
N THR A 263 1.63 35.99 -35.51
CA THR A 263 2.04 37.38 -35.82
C THR A 263 1.93 37.70 -37.32
N GLU A 264 2.17 36.72 -38.18
CA GLU A 264 1.98 36.82 -39.64
C GLU A 264 0.48 36.85 -40.01
N ALA A 265 -0.34 36.04 -39.34
CA ALA A 265 -1.80 36.03 -39.50
C ALA A 265 -2.46 37.34 -39.03
N ASP A 266 -1.94 37.95 -37.96
CA ASP A 266 -2.37 39.25 -37.44
C ASP A 266 -1.78 40.45 -38.23
N GLY A 267 -1.00 40.19 -39.30
CA GLY A 267 -0.56 41.20 -40.27
C GLY A 267 0.64 42.06 -39.85
N GLY A 268 1.46 41.61 -38.89
CA GLY A 268 2.44 42.45 -38.19
C GLY A 268 3.92 42.03 -38.29
N LEU A 269 4.46 41.77 -39.49
CA LEU A 269 5.92 41.61 -39.65
C LEU A 269 6.55 42.86 -40.26
N ASP A 270 7.09 43.73 -39.39
CA ASP A 270 7.98 44.82 -39.80
C ASP A 270 9.39 44.26 -40.10
N LEU A 271 9.65 44.01 -41.38
CA LEU A 271 10.91 43.47 -41.90
C LEU A 271 12.11 44.43 -41.73
N SER A 272 11.90 45.65 -41.24
CA SER A 272 12.97 46.63 -41.01
C SER A 272 13.94 46.24 -39.89
N GLN A 273 13.53 45.35 -38.96
CA GLN A 273 14.37 44.94 -37.82
C GLN A 273 15.43 43.88 -38.17
N PHE A 274 15.35 43.27 -39.36
CA PHE A 274 16.29 42.24 -39.82
C PHE A 274 17.32 42.75 -40.83
N TYR A 275 17.29 44.03 -41.21
CA TYR A 275 18.29 44.62 -42.10
C TYR A 275 19.49 45.14 -41.32
N VAL A 276 20.63 44.46 -41.44
CA VAL A 276 21.93 45.03 -41.05
C VAL A 276 22.31 46.08 -42.09
N LYS A 277 22.39 47.35 -41.69
CA LYS A 277 22.89 48.43 -42.56
C LYS A 277 24.31 48.09 -43.05
N PRO A 278 24.60 48.16 -44.36
CA PRO A 278 25.96 48.00 -44.86
C PRO A 278 26.85 49.13 -44.32
N PRO A 279 28.15 48.88 -44.09
CA PRO A 279 29.04 49.87 -43.52
C PRO A 279 29.38 50.91 -44.59
N GLY A 280 28.86 52.12 -44.42
CA GLY A 280 29.26 53.29 -45.17
C GLY A 280 28.10 54.01 -45.83
N GLU A 281 27.42 54.85 -45.07
CA GLU A 281 27.05 56.20 -45.54
C GLU A 281 26.71 57.05 -44.30
N THR A 282 27.59 58.01 -44.07
CA THR A 282 27.59 59.00 -43.00
C THR A 282 26.45 60.01 -43.18
N ASP A 283 25.90 60.42 -42.04
CA ASP A 283 24.83 61.42 -41.87
C ASP A 283 25.05 62.69 -42.70
N SER A 284 23.98 63.18 -43.32
CA SER A 284 23.74 64.58 -43.68
C SER A 284 22.24 64.84 -43.78
#